data_AF-A0A6M5Y4Q2-F1
#
_entry.id   AF-A0A6M5Y4Q2-F1
#
_cell.length_a   1.000
_cell.length_b   1.000
_cell.length_c   1.000
_cell.angle_alpha   90.00
_cell.angle_beta   90.00
_cell.angle_gamma   90.00
#
_symmetry.space_group_name_H-M   'P 1'
#
loop_
_entity.id
_entity.type
_entity.pdbx_description
1 polymer ?
#
loop_
_entity_poly.entity_id
_entity_poly.type
_entity_poly.pdbx_seq_one_letter_code
_entity_poly.pdbx_strand_id
1 'polypeptide(L)'
;MKSKHLVSLSVALVFLVLAITGLLIYFGQGTHAVEHIHAWFGILFVTAAVFHIVNNWSSLTAYARERRTGGIRREFVLPAIVAVVFTVGIAANLPVFDKLANAGKNLVRGDRPRGGGPLPQPAVDSIARATEVAYAKAISASDTAALSTVVADKAAVRMPNGTLVSGREAQPGDSSPSDSLSHTVDRAEALDDNVIVVYGTANGAKAGQSFFTHVLKKQENRWQIAAVQMAHP
;
A
#
# COMPACT_ATOMS: atom_id res chain seq x y z
N MET A 1 23.48 -41.67 -11.39
CA MET A 1 22.37 -40.83 -11.90
C MET A 1 21.06 -40.98 -11.06
N LYS A 2 21.14 -41.07 -9.73
CA LYS A 2 19.97 -41.28 -8.84
C LYS A 2 19.18 -40.00 -8.51
N SER A 3 19.67 -38.81 -8.88
CA SER A 3 19.09 -37.53 -8.44
C SER A 3 18.03 -36.95 -9.36
N LYS A 4 17.87 -37.41 -10.61
CA LYS A 4 16.92 -36.78 -11.57
C LYS A 4 15.48 -36.76 -11.05
N HIS A 5 15.05 -37.84 -10.39
CA HIS A 5 13.72 -37.91 -9.78
C HIS A 5 13.57 -36.94 -8.60
N LEU A 6 14.60 -36.78 -7.77
CA LEU A 6 14.60 -35.82 -6.66
C LEU A 6 14.56 -34.37 -7.17
N VAL A 7 15.28 -34.07 -8.25
CA VAL A 7 15.29 -32.73 -8.87
C VAL A 7 13.95 -32.40 -9.49
N SER A 8 13.33 -33.33 -10.20
CA SER A 8 12.00 -33.10 -10.76
C SER A 8 10.94 -32.97 -9.66
N LEU A 9 11.03 -33.79 -8.60
CA LEU A 9 10.10 -33.74 -7.48
C LEU A 9 10.24 -32.45 -6.67
N SER A 10 11.46 -31.96 -6.47
CA SER A 10 11.68 -30.68 -5.77
C SER A 10 11.14 -29.50 -6.56
N VAL A 11 11.34 -29.46 -7.88
CA VAL A 11 10.73 -28.43 -8.75
C VAL A 11 9.20 -28.50 -8.68
N ALA A 12 8.60 -29.69 -8.70
CA ALA A 12 7.16 -29.85 -8.58
C ALA A 12 6.61 -29.33 -7.25
N LEU A 13 7.31 -29.61 -6.14
CA LEU A 13 6.90 -29.13 -4.82
C LEU A 13 7.00 -27.60 -4.71
N VAL A 14 8.10 -27.01 -5.19
CA VAL A 14 8.28 -25.55 -5.18
C VAL A 14 7.24 -24.88 -6.08
N PHE A 15 6.96 -25.45 -7.25
CA PHE A 15 5.91 -24.98 -8.14
C PHE A 15 4.53 -25.02 -7.47
N LEU A 16 4.21 -26.08 -6.72
CA LEU A 16 2.93 -26.18 -6.01
C LEU A 16 2.76 -25.06 -4.98
N VAL A 17 3.81 -24.77 -4.20
CA VAL A 17 3.79 -23.66 -3.23
C VAL A 17 3.59 -22.31 -3.95
N LEU A 18 4.32 -22.08 -5.05
CA LEU A 18 4.16 -20.87 -5.86
C LEU A 18 2.76 -20.73 -6.47
N ALA A 19 2.19 -21.82 -6.97
CA ALA A 19 0.86 -21.81 -7.57
C ALA A 19 -0.21 -21.47 -6.52
N ILE A 20 -0.16 -22.10 -5.34
CA ILE A 20 -1.11 -21.84 -4.25
C ILE A 20 -0.97 -20.38 -3.77
N THR A 21 0.25 -19.95 -3.44
CA THR A 21 0.50 -18.59 -2.93
C THR A 21 0.19 -17.52 -3.98
N GLY A 22 0.51 -17.77 -5.25
CA GLY A 22 0.19 -16.88 -6.37
C GLY A 22 -1.31 -16.74 -6.58
N LEU A 23 -2.08 -17.83 -6.47
CA LEU A 23 -3.54 -17.77 -6.51
C LEU A 23 -4.11 -17.00 -5.32
N LEU A 24 -3.60 -17.22 -4.11
CA LEU A 24 -4.03 -16.46 -2.93
C LEU A 24 -3.80 -14.95 -3.13
N ILE A 25 -2.62 -14.55 -3.61
CA ILE A 25 -2.32 -13.14 -3.92
C ILE A 25 -3.23 -12.60 -5.03
N TYR A 26 -3.43 -13.38 -6.09
CA TYR A 26 -4.29 -13.02 -7.22
C TYR A 26 -5.75 -12.79 -6.80
N PHE A 27 -6.25 -13.57 -5.83
CA PHE A 27 -7.59 -13.41 -5.26
C PHE A 27 -7.65 -12.38 -4.11
N GLY A 28 -6.56 -11.69 -3.80
CA GLY A 28 -6.53 -10.65 -2.77
C GLY A 28 -6.44 -11.18 -1.33
N GLN A 29 -6.08 -12.46 -1.16
CA GLN A 29 -5.83 -13.12 0.13
C GLN A 29 -4.33 -13.19 0.49
N GLY A 30 -3.49 -12.41 -0.19
CA GLY A 30 -2.06 -12.30 0.09
C GLY A 30 -1.82 -11.53 1.39
N THR A 31 -1.63 -12.24 2.50
CA THR A 31 -1.08 -11.62 3.72
C THR A 31 0.41 -11.33 3.52
N HIS A 32 0.99 -10.47 4.35
CA HIS A 32 2.44 -10.23 4.34
C HIS A 32 3.26 -11.53 4.37
N ALA A 33 2.82 -12.53 5.15
CA ALA A 33 3.49 -13.83 5.17
C ALA A 33 3.38 -14.57 3.82
N VAL A 34 2.22 -14.58 3.17
CA VAL A 34 2.00 -15.23 1.87
C VAL A 34 2.83 -14.56 0.78
N GLU A 35 2.91 -13.24 0.76
CA GLU A 35 3.71 -12.48 -0.20
C GLU A 35 5.20 -12.78 -0.07
N HIS A 36 5.71 -12.82 1.17
CA HIS A 36 7.11 -13.18 1.45
C HIS A 36 7.41 -14.63 1.09
N ILE A 37 6.52 -15.57 1.41
CA ILE A 37 6.67 -16.98 1.01
C ILE A 37 6.72 -17.08 -0.51
N HIS A 38 5.83 -16.40 -1.24
CA HIS A 38 5.80 -16.42 -2.70
C HIS A 38 7.10 -15.88 -3.30
N ALA A 39 7.58 -14.73 -2.82
CA ALA A 39 8.81 -14.12 -3.32
C ALA A 39 10.03 -15.02 -3.11
N TRP A 40 10.21 -15.56 -1.90
CA TRP A 40 11.35 -16.45 -1.60
C TRP A 40 11.28 -17.79 -2.32
N PHE A 41 10.09 -18.40 -2.42
CA PHE A 41 9.90 -19.60 -3.23
C PHE A 41 10.09 -19.32 -4.72
N GLY A 42 9.88 -18.08 -5.18
CA GLY A 42 10.15 -17.65 -6.55
C GLY A 42 11.64 -17.73 -6.87
N ILE A 43 12.47 -17.21 -5.96
CA ILE A 43 13.94 -17.30 -6.06
C ILE A 43 14.39 -18.77 -6.05
N LEU A 44 13.83 -19.57 -5.14
CA LEU A 44 14.11 -21.00 -5.07
C LEU A 44 13.70 -21.75 -6.34
N PHE A 45 12.55 -21.39 -6.92
CA PHE A 45 12.04 -21.98 -8.15
C PHE A 45 12.95 -21.70 -9.34
N VAL A 46 13.40 -20.45 -9.51
CA VAL A 46 14.34 -20.10 -10.59
C VAL A 46 15.62 -20.93 -10.46
N THR A 47 16.16 -21.02 -9.24
CA THR A 47 17.37 -21.81 -8.97
C THR A 47 17.15 -23.30 -9.30
N ALA A 48 16.05 -23.88 -8.82
CA ALA A 48 15.69 -25.27 -9.08
C ALA A 48 15.40 -25.54 -10.56
N ALA A 49 14.77 -24.60 -11.27
CA ALA A 49 14.47 -24.68 -12.70
C ALA A 49 15.74 -24.68 -13.54
N VAL A 50 16.72 -23.80 -13.23
CA VAL A 50 18.03 -23.81 -13.90
C VAL A 50 18.71 -25.15 -13.70
N PHE A 51 18.77 -25.66 -12.45
CA PHE A 51 19.35 -26.96 -12.17
C PHE A 51 18.62 -28.11 -12.90
N HIS A 52 17.30 -28.04 -12.97
CA HIS A 52 16.47 -29.00 -13.69
C HIS A 52 16.74 -28.99 -15.21
N ILE A 53 16.83 -27.81 -15.83
CA ILE A 53 17.12 -27.64 -17.25
C ILE A 53 18.50 -28.20 -17.58
N VAL A 54 19.53 -27.85 -16.80
CA VAL A 54 20.90 -28.33 -17.04
C VAL A 54 20.98 -29.86 -16.91
N ASN A 55 20.36 -30.44 -15.87
CA ASN A 55 20.38 -31.90 -15.64
C ASN A 55 19.55 -32.71 -16.64
N ASN A 56 18.60 -32.06 -17.33
CA ASN A 56 17.69 -32.70 -18.28
C ASN A 56 17.81 -32.12 -19.69
N TRP A 57 18.93 -31.47 -20.02
CA TRP A 57 19.15 -30.78 -21.29
C TRP A 57 18.94 -31.67 -22.52
N SER A 58 19.44 -32.91 -22.47
CA SER A 58 19.26 -33.89 -23.56
C SER A 58 17.80 -34.26 -23.77
N SER A 59 17.00 -34.34 -22.71
CA SER A 59 15.56 -34.60 -22.79
C SER A 59 14.83 -33.41 -23.39
N LEU A 60 15.10 -32.19 -22.91
CA LEU A 60 14.44 -30.98 -23.44
C LEU A 60 14.73 -30.78 -24.93
N THR A 61 15.98 -30.91 -25.34
CA THR A 61 16.37 -30.76 -26.76
C THR A 61 15.76 -31.84 -27.65
N ALA A 62 15.59 -33.07 -27.15
CA ALA A 62 14.91 -34.14 -27.88
C ALA A 62 13.39 -33.87 -28.07
N TYR A 63 12.75 -33.17 -27.13
CA TYR A 63 11.36 -32.73 -27.26
C TYR A 63 11.21 -31.52 -28.19
N ALA A 64 12.15 -30.57 -28.13
CA ALA A 64 12.12 -29.39 -28.97
C ALA A 64 12.46 -29.68 -30.45
N ARG A 65 13.16 -30.79 -30.73
CA ARG A 65 13.64 -31.13 -32.08
C ARG A 65 12.80 -32.22 -32.76
N GLU A 66 12.49 -32.01 -34.03
CA GLU A 66 11.83 -33.00 -34.89
C GLU A 66 12.80 -34.12 -35.25
N ARG A 67 12.41 -35.38 -35.05
CA ARG A 67 13.33 -36.53 -35.23
C ARG A 67 13.71 -36.74 -36.70
N ARG A 68 12.84 -36.37 -37.64
CA ARG A 68 13.05 -36.60 -39.08
C ARG A 68 13.76 -35.45 -39.80
N THR A 69 13.49 -34.20 -39.42
CA THR A 69 13.96 -33.01 -40.16
C THR A 69 14.96 -32.18 -39.38
N GLY A 70 15.18 -32.47 -38.09
CA GLY A 70 16.12 -31.73 -37.25
C GLY A 70 15.71 -30.28 -36.92
N GLY A 71 14.54 -29.83 -37.36
CA GLY A 71 13.98 -28.50 -37.07
C GLY A 71 13.27 -28.43 -35.71
N ILE A 72 12.86 -27.23 -35.30
CA ILE A 72 12.09 -27.01 -34.07
C ILE A 72 10.66 -27.53 -34.28
N ARG A 73 10.13 -28.30 -33.31
CA ARG A 73 8.74 -28.77 -33.36
C ARG A 73 7.77 -27.61 -33.26
N ARG A 74 6.70 -27.63 -34.06
CA ARG A 74 5.62 -26.63 -34.02
C ARG A 74 4.97 -26.52 -32.63
N GLU A 75 4.97 -27.63 -31.88
CA GLU A 75 4.50 -27.70 -30.49
C GLU A 75 5.27 -26.78 -29.54
N PHE A 76 6.53 -26.43 -29.85
CA PHE A 76 7.33 -25.48 -29.06
C PHE A 76 7.06 -24.02 -29.46
N VAL A 77 6.64 -23.78 -30.71
CA VAL A 77 6.41 -22.44 -31.24
C VAL A 77 5.24 -21.76 -30.53
N LEU A 78 4.13 -22.47 -30.29
CA LEU A 78 2.96 -21.90 -29.63
C LEU A 78 3.26 -21.43 -28.19
N PRO A 79 3.84 -22.25 -27.28
CA PRO A 79 4.27 -21.79 -25.96
C PRO A 79 5.24 -20.62 -26.00
N ALA A 80 6.19 -20.62 -26.95
CA ALA A 80 7.14 -19.53 -27.10
C ALA A 80 6.45 -18.21 -27.49
N ILE A 81 5.50 -18.26 -28.45
CA ILE A 81 4.70 -17.09 -28.83
C ILE A 81 3.88 -16.59 -27.63
N VAL A 82 3.20 -17.48 -26.90
CA VAL A 82 2.41 -17.10 -25.73
C VAL A 82 3.29 -16.42 -24.68
N ALA A 83 4.46 -16.97 -24.38
CA ALA A 83 5.41 -16.37 -23.43
C ALA A 83 5.86 -14.98 -23.88
N VAL A 84 6.18 -14.80 -25.17
CA VAL A 84 6.58 -13.49 -25.74
C VAL A 84 5.44 -12.48 -25.65
N VAL A 85 4.22 -12.87 -26.05
CA VAL A 85 3.03 -12.00 -26.00
C VAL A 85 2.74 -11.53 -24.58
N PHE A 86 2.76 -12.45 -23.60
CA PHE A 86 2.57 -12.08 -22.19
C PHE A 86 3.68 -11.17 -21.68
N THR A 87 4.95 -11.49 -21.97
CA THR A 87 6.09 -10.69 -21.50
C THR A 87 6.05 -9.28 -22.07
N VAL A 88 5.90 -9.14 -23.39
CA VAL A 88 5.84 -7.83 -24.06
C VAL A 88 4.59 -7.07 -23.63
N GLY A 89 3.45 -7.74 -23.54
CA GLY A 89 2.19 -7.10 -23.19
C GLY A 89 2.14 -6.57 -21.75
N ILE A 90 2.73 -7.31 -20.80
CA ILE A 90 2.91 -6.86 -19.42
C ILE A 90 3.92 -5.70 -19.37
N ALA A 91 5.08 -5.84 -20.01
CA ALA A 91 6.12 -4.81 -20.00
C ALA A 91 5.67 -3.48 -20.64
N ALA A 92 4.80 -3.56 -21.65
CA ALA A 92 4.22 -2.40 -22.32
C ALA A 92 2.98 -1.84 -21.59
N ASN A 93 2.58 -2.38 -20.44
CA ASN A 93 1.39 -1.97 -19.66
C ASN A 93 0.11 -1.94 -20.50
N LEU A 94 -0.13 -2.97 -21.32
CA LEU A 94 -1.33 -3.00 -22.15
C LEU A 94 -2.58 -3.19 -21.25
N PRO A 95 -3.70 -2.46 -21.49
CA PRO A 95 -4.86 -2.45 -20.61
C PRO A 95 -5.51 -3.82 -20.34
N VAL A 96 -5.34 -4.77 -21.27
CA VAL A 96 -5.87 -6.13 -21.11
C VAL A 96 -5.18 -6.88 -19.98
N PHE A 97 -3.87 -6.71 -19.79
CA PHE A 97 -3.13 -7.38 -18.73
C PHE A 97 -3.44 -6.80 -17.35
N ASP A 98 -3.68 -5.48 -17.26
CA ASP A 98 -4.15 -4.87 -16.01
C ASP A 98 -5.54 -5.37 -15.61
N LYS A 99 -6.45 -5.48 -16.58
CA LYS A 99 -7.79 -6.06 -16.34
C LYS A 99 -7.69 -7.50 -15.89
N LEU A 100 -6.87 -8.31 -16.54
CA LEU A 100 -6.65 -9.71 -16.17
C LEU A 100 -6.01 -9.84 -14.79
N ALA A 101 -4.95 -9.09 -14.49
CA ALA A 101 -4.26 -9.14 -13.20
C ALA A 101 -5.16 -8.78 -12.02
N ASN A 102 -6.17 -7.93 -12.24
CA ASN A 102 -7.12 -7.52 -11.21
C ASN A 102 -8.43 -8.33 -11.23
N ALA A 103 -8.67 -9.17 -12.23
CA ALA A 103 -9.93 -9.92 -12.36
C ALA A 103 -10.16 -10.88 -11.20
N GLY A 104 -9.12 -11.57 -10.72
CA GLY A 104 -9.21 -12.45 -9.55
C GLY A 104 -9.64 -11.72 -8.29
N LYS A 105 -8.99 -10.58 -8.01
CA LYS A 105 -9.36 -9.70 -6.89
C LYS A 105 -10.81 -9.26 -7.00
N ASN A 106 -11.28 -8.92 -8.21
CA ASN A 106 -12.67 -8.51 -8.44
C ASN A 106 -13.66 -9.67 -8.27
N LEU A 107 -13.30 -10.90 -8.63
CA LEU A 107 -14.16 -12.08 -8.53
C LEU A 107 -14.49 -12.44 -7.07
N VAL A 108 -13.48 -12.45 -6.19
CA VAL A 108 -13.68 -12.75 -4.76
C VAL A 108 -14.31 -11.58 -4.01
N ARG A 109 -14.09 -10.36 -4.49
CA ARG A 109 -14.57 -9.13 -3.85
C ARG A 109 -15.99 -8.71 -4.29
N GLY A 110 -16.45 -9.09 -5.48
CA GLY A 110 -17.67 -8.58 -6.11
C GLY A 110 -17.53 -7.11 -6.54
N ASP A 111 -18.64 -6.45 -6.92
CA ASP A 111 -18.71 -4.98 -7.18
C ASP A 111 -18.45 -4.11 -5.94
N ARG A 112 -17.95 -4.71 -4.85
CA ARG A 112 -17.52 -3.96 -3.68
C ARG A 112 -16.30 -3.14 -4.10
N PRO A 113 -16.37 -1.80 -3.99
CA PRO A 113 -15.23 -0.94 -4.29
C PRO A 113 -13.99 -1.43 -3.53
N ARG A 114 -12.79 -1.11 -4.06
CA ARG A 114 -11.55 -1.23 -3.31
C ARG A 114 -11.80 -0.68 -1.89
N GLY A 115 -11.60 -1.51 -0.87
CA GLY A 115 -11.24 -1.05 0.46
C GLY A 115 -9.83 -0.52 0.26
N GLY A 116 -9.70 0.79 0.41
CA GLY A 116 -8.65 1.57 -0.25
C GLY A 116 -9.12 2.32 -1.51
N GLY A 117 -10.39 2.71 -1.58
CA GLY A 117 -10.77 3.96 -2.23
C GLY A 117 -10.81 5.06 -1.16
N PRO A 118 -10.58 6.33 -1.49
CA PRO A 118 -10.82 7.42 -0.53
C PRO A 118 -12.21 7.23 0.07
N LEU A 119 -12.34 7.38 1.39
CA LEU A 119 -13.64 7.53 2.05
C LEU A 119 -14.54 8.44 1.18
N PRO A 120 -15.87 8.20 1.10
CA PRO A 120 -16.75 9.08 0.35
C PRO A 120 -16.47 10.53 0.73
N GLN A 121 -16.29 11.43 -0.24
CA GLN A 121 -15.86 12.81 0.02
C GLN A 121 -16.71 13.51 1.11
N PRO A 122 -18.05 13.34 1.18
CA PRO A 122 -18.83 13.89 2.28
C PRO A 122 -18.43 13.39 3.67
N ALA A 123 -18.00 12.13 3.77
CA ALA A 123 -17.48 11.56 5.02
C ALA A 123 -16.09 12.11 5.35
N VAL A 124 -15.21 12.26 4.35
CA VAL A 124 -13.89 12.90 4.51
C VAL A 124 -14.06 14.31 5.06
N ASP A 125 -14.91 15.11 4.42
CA ASP A 125 -15.14 16.50 4.79
C ASP A 125 -15.76 16.61 6.19
N SER A 126 -16.68 15.70 6.53
CA SER A 126 -17.29 15.64 7.87
C SER A 126 -16.28 15.28 8.95
N ILE A 127 -15.42 14.29 8.71
CA ILE A 127 -14.37 13.86 9.65
C ILE A 127 -13.36 14.99 9.84
N ALA A 128 -12.85 15.56 8.74
CA ALA A 128 -11.89 16.65 8.78
C ALA A 128 -12.41 17.85 9.57
N ARG A 129 -13.61 18.34 9.27
CA ARG A 129 -14.21 19.45 10.01
C ARG A 129 -14.43 19.14 11.48
N ALA A 130 -14.95 17.96 11.82
CA ALA A 130 -15.19 17.58 13.21
C ALA A 130 -13.87 17.52 14.01
N THR A 131 -12.83 16.92 13.45
CA THR A 131 -11.52 16.80 14.09
C THR A 131 -10.83 18.16 14.25
N GLU A 132 -10.86 19.01 13.22
CA GLU A 132 -10.25 20.35 13.28
C GLU A 132 -10.97 21.29 14.25
N VAL A 133 -12.31 21.24 14.30
CA VAL A 133 -13.08 22.01 15.28
C VAL A 133 -12.77 21.55 16.71
N ALA A 134 -12.66 20.24 16.93
CA ALA A 134 -12.28 19.70 18.23
C ALA A 134 -10.85 20.11 18.63
N TYR A 135 -9.91 20.10 17.69
CA TYR A 135 -8.54 20.54 17.90
C TYR A 135 -8.47 22.03 18.22
N ALA A 136 -9.07 22.89 17.41
CA ALA A 136 -9.08 24.34 17.62
C ALA A 136 -9.73 24.72 18.95
N LYS A 137 -10.81 24.03 19.34
CA LYS A 137 -11.45 24.19 20.65
C LYS A 137 -10.53 23.77 21.80
N ALA A 138 -9.87 22.62 21.69
CA ALA A 138 -8.97 22.12 22.72
C ALA A 138 -7.76 23.06 22.91
N ILE A 139 -7.18 23.55 21.82
CA ILE A 139 -6.11 24.55 21.85
C ILE A 139 -6.61 25.85 22.48
N SER A 140 -7.74 26.40 22.03
CA SER A 140 -8.31 27.67 22.54
C SER A 140 -8.73 27.63 24.02
N ALA A 141 -9.00 26.44 24.56
CA ALA A 141 -9.34 26.24 25.97
C ALA A 141 -8.12 25.84 26.82
N SER A 142 -6.95 25.65 26.22
CA SER A 142 -5.77 25.03 26.85
C SER A 142 -6.12 23.70 27.54
N ASP A 143 -7.06 22.93 26.97
CA ASP A 143 -7.56 21.67 27.53
C ASP A 143 -6.67 20.52 27.07
N THR A 144 -5.67 20.18 27.88
CA THR A 144 -4.70 19.11 27.62
C THR A 144 -5.35 17.73 27.55
N ALA A 145 -6.42 17.50 28.32
CA ALA A 145 -7.19 16.27 28.27
C ALA A 145 -7.91 16.13 26.92
N ALA A 146 -8.64 17.16 26.48
CA ALA A 146 -9.27 17.16 25.16
C ALA A 146 -8.22 17.04 24.04
N LEU A 147 -7.09 17.73 24.15
CA LEU A 147 -6.02 17.67 23.16
C LEU A 147 -5.44 16.27 23.01
N SER A 148 -5.26 15.53 24.11
CA SER A 148 -4.80 14.13 24.08
C SER A 148 -5.78 13.17 23.39
N THR A 149 -7.06 13.54 23.30
CA THR A 149 -8.06 12.74 22.57
C THR A 149 -8.02 13.00 21.07
N VAL A 150 -7.64 14.20 20.65
CA VAL A 150 -7.67 14.66 19.25
C VAL A 150 -6.31 14.53 18.57
N VAL A 151 -5.22 14.70 19.31
CA VAL A 151 -3.83 14.57 18.83
C VAL A 151 -3.24 13.29 19.39
N ALA A 152 -2.69 12.44 18.53
CA ALA A 152 -2.03 11.22 18.98
C ALA A 152 -0.77 11.54 19.79
N ASP A 153 -0.48 10.77 20.83
CA ASP A 153 0.71 10.97 21.68
C ASP A 153 2.02 11.04 20.87
N LYS A 154 2.12 10.20 19.83
CA LYS A 154 3.26 10.11 18.92
C LYS A 154 3.09 10.95 17.65
N ALA A 155 2.13 11.89 17.64
CA ALA A 155 1.96 12.77 16.49
C ALA A 155 3.25 13.56 16.23
N ALA A 156 3.62 13.73 14.97
CA ALA A 156 4.74 14.58 14.60
C ALA A 156 4.27 16.03 14.51
N VAL A 157 4.70 16.88 15.44
CA VAL A 157 4.33 18.30 15.46
C VAL A 157 5.54 19.14 15.11
N ARG A 158 5.43 19.94 14.05
CA ARG A 158 6.46 20.89 13.65
C ARG A 158 6.26 22.22 14.38
N MET A 159 7.19 22.56 15.25
CA MET A 159 7.22 23.84 15.97
C MET A 159 7.65 24.98 15.04
N PRO A 160 7.33 26.26 15.38
CA PRO A 160 7.71 27.42 14.55
C PRO A 160 9.21 27.57 14.31
N ASN A 161 10.05 27.13 15.25
CA ASN A 161 11.51 27.10 15.13
C ASN A 161 12.04 25.98 14.22
N GLY A 162 11.15 25.20 13.59
CA GLY A 162 11.49 24.10 12.70
C GLY A 162 11.77 22.76 13.39
N THR A 163 11.77 22.68 14.73
CA THR A 163 11.98 21.42 15.44
C THR A 163 10.74 20.54 15.38
N LEU A 164 10.95 19.22 15.29
CA LEU A 164 9.89 18.23 15.41
C LEU A 164 9.81 17.73 16.84
N VAL A 165 8.61 17.76 17.42
CA VAL A 165 8.31 17.23 18.75
C VAL A 165 7.16 16.24 18.66
N SER A 166 6.98 15.42 19.69
CA SER A 166 5.83 14.52 19.79
C SER A 166 4.56 15.27 20.19
N GLY A 167 3.39 14.72 19.86
CA GLY A 167 2.09 15.29 20.26
C GLY A 167 1.94 15.47 21.77
N ARG A 168 2.55 14.59 22.56
CA ARG A 168 2.61 14.71 24.04
C ARG A 168 3.46 15.90 24.50
N GLU A 169 4.58 16.18 23.83
CA GLU A 169 5.46 17.30 24.15
C GLU A 169 4.93 18.64 23.60
N ALA A 170 4.10 18.59 22.56
CA ALA A 170 3.49 19.75 21.92
C ALA A 170 2.27 20.32 22.67
N GLN A 171 1.85 19.71 23.78
CA GLN A 171 0.70 20.21 24.53
C GLN A 171 1.01 21.61 25.09
N PRO A 172 0.09 22.58 24.96
CA PRO A 172 0.29 23.91 25.54
C PRO A 172 0.45 23.74 27.04
N GLY A 173 1.60 24.15 27.58
CA GLY A 173 1.81 24.23 29.03
C GLY A 173 0.92 25.32 29.65
N ASP A 174 0.95 25.45 30.98
CA ASP A 174 0.17 26.41 31.80
C ASP A 174 0.40 27.91 31.48
N SER A 175 1.03 28.26 30.36
CA SER A 175 1.41 29.63 30.02
C SER A 175 0.41 30.28 29.06
N SER A 176 -0.50 31.06 29.65
CA SER A 176 -1.41 32.04 29.03
C SER A 176 -2.61 31.52 28.23
N PRO A 177 -3.78 32.22 28.31
CA PRO A 177 -4.96 31.87 27.54
C PRO A 177 -4.60 31.95 26.06
N SER A 178 -4.73 30.80 25.41
CA SER A 178 -4.58 30.69 23.98
C SER A 178 -5.58 31.62 23.31
N ASP A 179 -5.01 32.38 22.39
CA ASP A 179 -5.72 33.23 21.47
C ASP A 179 -6.84 32.42 20.78
N SER A 180 -8.07 32.95 20.73
CA SER A 180 -9.20 32.21 20.15
C SER A 180 -8.86 31.80 18.72
N LEU A 181 -8.63 30.50 18.52
CA LEU A 181 -8.15 29.95 17.26
C LEU A 181 -9.34 29.42 16.47
N SER A 182 -9.51 29.90 15.25
CA SER A 182 -10.52 29.40 14.32
C SER A 182 -9.85 28.67 13.17
N HIS A 183 -10.25 27.41 12.95
CA HIS A 183 -9.78 26.60 11.81
C HIS A 183 -10.85 26.57 10.73
N THR A 184 -10.45 26.83 9.49
CA THR A 184 -11.26 26.59 8.29
C THR A 184 -10.61 25.48 7.48
N VAL A 185 -11.36 24.43 7.19
CA VAL A 185 -10.91 23.35 6.30
C VAL A 185 -11.15 23.79 4.87
N ASP A 186 -10.08 24.06 4.13
CA ASP A 186 -10.13 24.47 2.72
C ASP A 186 -10.23 23.25 1.80
N ARG A 187 -9.54 22.16 2.18
CA ARG A 187 -9.51 20.90 1.43
C ARG A 187 -9.23 19.72 2.35
N ALA A 188 -9.89 18.59 2.11
CA ALA A 188 -9.54 17.33 2.74
C ALA A 188 -9.55 16.20 1.69
N GLU A 189 -8.55 15.33 1.74
CA GLU A 189 -8.41 14.20 0.81
C GLU A 189 -8.09 12.93 1.60
N ALA A 190 -8.84 11.86 1.35
CA ALA A 190 -8.49 10.55 1.92
C ALA A 190 -7.41 9.88 1.06
N LEU A 191 -6.29 9.52 1.69
CA LEU A 191 -5.25 8.70 1.08
C LEU A 191 -5.65 7.22 1.06
N ASP A 192 -6.36 6.79 2.11
CA ASP A 192 -6.99 5.47 2.24
C ASP A 192 -8.15 5.51 3.25
N ASP A 193 -8.68 4.34 3.65
CA ASP A 193 -9.80 4.21 4.59
C ASP A 193 -9.49 4.71 6.03
N ASN A 194 -8.20 4.92 6.35
CA ASN A 194 -7.68 5.20 7.68
C ASN A 194 -6.80 6.46 7.74
N VAL A 195 -6.55 7.14 6.62
CA VAL A 195 -5.70 8.32 6.55
C VAL A 195 -6.34 9.40 5.70
N ILE A 196 -6.45 10.61 6.29
CA ILE A 196 -6.95 11.81 5.62
C ILE A 196 -5.88 12.90 5.75
N VAL A 197 -5.59 13.60 4.66
CA VAL A 197 -4.80 14.82 4.69
C VAL A 197 -5.74 16.01 4.62
N VAL A 198 -5.56 16.96 5.53
CA VAL A 198 -6.39 18.15 5.68
C VAL A 198 -5.51 19.37 5.46
N TYR A 199 -5.98 20.26 4.60
CA TYR A 199 -5.40 21.58 4.34
C TYR A 199 -6.40 22.64 4.77
N GLY A 200 -5.90 23.67 5.42
CA GLY A 200 -6.76 24.73 5.89
C GLY A 200 -6.03 25.99 6.32
N THR A 201 -6.83 26.93 6.78
CA THR A 201 -6.37 28.20 7.35
C THR A 201 -6.74 28.28 8.82
N ALA A 202 -5.77 28.69 9.63
CA ALA A 202 -5.95 28.97 11.04
C ALA A 202 -5.84 30.47 11.28
N ASN A 203 -6.82 31.04 11.98
CA ASN A 203 -6.84 32.46 12.32
C ASN A 203 -6.79 32.60 13.85
N GLY A 204 -5.73 33.24 14.35
CA GLY A 204 -5.62 33.68 15.74
C GLY A 204 -5.73 35.19 15.84
N ALA A 205 -6.41 35.71 16.88
CA ALA A 205 -6.63 37.15 17.04
C ALA A 205 -5.35 38.00 17.22
N LYS A 206 -4.23 37.40 17.60
CA LYS A 206 -2.88 37.96 17.80
C LYS A 206 -1.86 37.36 16.83
N ALA A 207 -2.03 36.09 16.44
CA ALA A 207 -1.09 35.38 15.58
C ALA A 207 -1.29 35.65 14.07
N GLY A 208 -2.43 36.25 13.68
CA GLY A 208 -2.77 36.45 12.28
C GLY A 208 -3.22 35.17 11.58
N GLN A 209 -3.24 35.19 10.25
CA GLN A 209 -3.60 34.05 9.43
C GLN A 209 -2.39 33.16 9.17
N SER A 210 -2.52 31.86 9.44
CA SER A 210 -1.54 30.84 9.09
C SER A 210 -2.20 29.72 8.27
N PHE A 211 -1.39 28.97 7.53
CA PHE A 211 -1.82 27.81 6.77
C PHE A 211 -1.39 26.55 7.50
N PHE A 212 -2.25 25.54 7.53
CA PHE A 212 -1.92 24.27 8.15
C PHE A 212 -2.09 23.09 7.19
N THR A 213 -1.31 22.05 7.45
CA THR A 213 -1.46 20.72 6.87
C THR A 213 -1.46 19.73 8.02
N HIS A 214 -2.59 19.05 8.22
CA HIS A 214 -2.75 18.02 9.23
C HIS A 214 -2.96 16.66 8.57
N VAL A 215 -2.40 15.63 9.18
CA VAL A 215 -2.65 14.24 8.77
C VAL A 215 -3.48 13.57 9.85
N LEU A 216 -4.69 13.16 9.51
CA LEU A 216 -5.57 12.41 10.38
C LEU A 216 -5.36 10.92 10.14
N LYS A 217 -5.29 10.16 11.23
CA LYS A 217 -5.20 8.71 11.22
C LYS A 217 -6.29 8.10 12.09
N LYS A 218 -6.92 7.05 11.59
CA LYS A 218 -7.87 6.25 12.37
C LYS A 218 -7.09 5.31 13.31
N GLN A 219 -7.29 5.47 14.61
CA GLN A 219 -6.73 4.64 15.68
C GLN A 219 -7.84 4.23 16.64
N GLU A 220 -7.94 2.94 16.96
CA GLU A 220 -8.94 2.41 17.91
C GLU A 220 -10.37 2.89 17.60
N ASN A 221 -10.72 2.92 16.31
CA ASN A 221 -12.00 3.40 15.79
C ASN A 221 -12.31 4.91 16.02
N ARG A 222 -11.29 5.73 16.32
CA ARG A 222 -11.37 7.19 16.42
C ARG A 222 -10.39 7.86 15.46
N TRP A 223 -10.73 9.05 14.97
CA TRP A 223 -9.84 9.85 14.14
C TRP A 223 -9.03 10.80 15.01
N GLN A 224 -7.71 10.75 14.85
CA GLN A 224 -6.77 11.59 15.58
C GLN A 224 -5.77 12.21 14.63
N ILE A 225 -5.28 13.40 14.97
CA ILE A 225 -4.19 14.06 14.26
C ILE A 225 -2.89 13.32 14.58
N ALA A 226 -2.27 12.78 13.54
CA ALA A 226 -1.00 12.06 13.58
C ALA A 226 0.19 12.94 13.12
N ALA A 227 -0.07 14.05 12.42
CA ALA A 227 0.95 15.04 12.12
C ALA A 227 0.35 16.44 12.01
N VAL A 228 1.09 17.44 12.51
CA VAL A 228 0.74 18.86 12.50
C VAL A 228 1.87 19.64 11.85
N GLN A 229 1.55 20.37 10.79
CA GLN A 229 2.44 21.34 10.17
C GLN A 229 1.72 22.67 10.00
N MET A 230 2.33 23.75 10.48
CA MET A 230 1.88 25.12 10.26
C MET A 230 2.91 25.90 9.45
N ALA A 231 2.43 26.77 8.58
CA ALA A 231 3.21 27.71 7.80
C ALA A 231 2.66 29.12 8.05
N HIS A 232 3.55 30.04 8.40
CA HIS A 232 3.23 31.47 8.48
C HIS A 232 3.68 32.12 7.16
N PRO A 233 2.95 33.15 6.67
CA PRO A 233 3.38 33.93 5.53
C PRO A 233 4.72 34.65 5.76
#